data_AF-A0A075HPR7-F1
#
_entry.id   AF-A0A075HPR7-F1
#
_cell.length_a   1.000
_cell.length_b   1.000
_cell.length_c   1.000
_cell.angle_alpha   90.00
_cell.angle_beta   90.00
_cell.angle_gamma   90.00
#
_symmetry.space_group_name_H-M   'P 1'
#
loop_
_entity.id
_entity.type
_entity.pdbx_description
1 polymer ?
#
loop_
_entity_poly.entity_id
_entity_poly.type
_entity_poly.pdbx_seq_one_letter_code
_entity_poly.pdbx_strand_id
1 'polypeptide(L)'
;MAFNHGLNETGKQLSNTNIMPQSIKLSTDQMRLMSLFQNVTKATARDCVEDETQDKIIFVVQEGKMGLAIGKGGSNIKSLKNIIKRNVELIEYFDDPIKFLKNILNPKFVNEVKLDTKPDGSSQAIIIVDHGKKGLVVGRAGCNAEKARLFAKKYFNISSVLINSPTVTQLEM
;
A
#
# COMPACT_ATOMS: atom_id res chain seq x y z
N MET A 1 29.89 -18.35 46.22
CA MET A 1 28.42 -18.20 46.11
C MET A 1 28.12 -17.88 44.66
N ALA A 2 27.70 -18.90 43.91
CA ALA A 2 27.38 -18.80 42.49
C ALA A 2 25.92 -18.38 42.33
N PHE A 3 25.66 -17.30 41.60
CA PHE A 3 24.33 -16.97 41.12
C PHE A 3 24.21 -17.49 39.68
N ASN A 4 23.43 -18.56 39.54
CA ASN A 4 23.12 -19.25 38.29
C ASN A 4 22.59 -18.27 37.23
N HIS A 5 23.30 -18.19 36.11
CA HIS A 5 22.71 -17.80 34.83
C HIS A 5 21.85 -18.96 34.34
N GLY A 6 20.54 -18.75 34.26
CA GLY A 6 19.63 -19.66 33.56
C GLY A 6 19.92 -19.64 32.06
N LEU A 7 20.68 -20.62 31.60
CA LEU A 7 20.86 -20.95 30.19
C LEU A 7 19.86 -22.06 29.85
N ASN A 8 19.09 -21.88 28.78
CA ASN A 8 18.33 -22.96 28.15
C ASN A 8 19.15 -23.54 26.98
N GLU A 9 19.03 -24.86 26.76
CA GLU A 9 19.94 -25.69 25.96
C GLU A 9 19.82 -25.54 24.43
N THR A 10 19.28 -24.42 23.95
CA THR A 10 19.33 -24.05 22.54
C THR A 10 19.60 -22.56 22.48
N GLY A 11 20.88 -22.17 22.38
CA GLY A 11 21.37 -20.78 22.41
C GLY A 11 20.86 -19.89 21.28
N LYS A 12 19.54 -19.69 21.19
CA LYS A 12 18.86 -18.84 20.23
C LYS A 12 18.44 -17.56 20.93
N GLN A 13 19.15 -16.49 20.59
CA GLN A 13 18.76 -15.13 20.88
C GLN A 13 17.30 -14.93 20.43
N LEU A 14 16.42 -14.60 21.38
CA LEU A 14 15.07 -14.13 21.07
C LEU A 14 15.25 -12.86 20.22
N SER A 15 15.05 -13.00 18.91
CA SER A 15 15.07 -11.90 17.97
C SER A 15 13.91 -10.98 18.33
N ASN A 16 14.20 -9.89 19.04
CA ASN A 16 13.36 -8.72 19.04
C ASN A 16 13.07 -8.38 17.58
N THR A 17 11.81 -8.51 17.16
CA THR A 17 11.36 -8.13 15.82
C THR A 17 11.50 -6.62 15.70
N ASN A 18 12.71 -6.18 15.37
CA ASN A 18 12.99 -4.81 15.04
C ASN A 18 12.28 -4.54 13.72
N ILE A 19 11.07 -3.96 13.78
CA ILE A 19 10.41 -3.39 12.62
C ILE A 19 11.31 -2.22 12.19
N MET A 20 12.29 -2.51 11.33
CA MET A 20 13.12 -1.47 10.73
C MET A 20 12.20 -0.62 9.87
N PRO A 21 12.05 0.68 10.15
CA PRO A 21 11.34 1.57 9.25
C PRO A 21 12.10 1.56 7.91
N GLN A 22 11.46 1.01 6.88
CA GLN A 22 11.99 1.00 5.52
C GLN A 22 12.35 2.45 5.14
N SER A 23 13.62 2.72 4.89
CA SER A 23 14.10 4.05 4.51
C SER A 23 13.62 4.37 3.10
N ILE A 24 12.48 5.04 2.99
CA ILE A 24 11.96 5.52 1.71
C ILE A 24 12.88 6.67 1.25
N LYS A 25 13.55 6.48 0.12
CA LYS A 25 14.32 7.57 -0.52
C LYS A 25 13.34 8.58 -1.10
N LEU A 26 13.42 9.83 -0.64
CA LEU A 26 12.59 10.94 -1.09
C LEU A 26 13.45 11.95 -1.87
N SER A 27 13.00 12.34 -3.06
CA SER A 27 13.52 13.46 -3.84
C SER A 27 13.16 14.80 -3.20
N THR A 28 13.90 15.86 -3.53
CA THR A 28 13.61 17.24 -3.12
C THR A 28 12.19 17.66 -3.45
N ASP A 29 11.67 17.24 -4.62
CA ASP A 29 10.31 17.58 -5.04
C ASP A 29 9.25 16.81 -4.24
N GLN A 30 9.53 15.55 -3.90
CA GLN A 30 8.66 14.78 -3.00
C GLN A 30 8.61 15.42 -1.60
N MET A 31 9.74 15.89 -1.06
CA MET A 31 9.77 16.59 0.22
C MET A 31 8.96 17.90 0.20
N ARG A 32 9.05 18.67 -0.91
CA ARG A 32 8.22 19.87 -1.11
C ARG A 32 6.74 19.54 -1.16
N LEU A 33 6.36 18.51 -1.93
CA LEU A 33 4.97 18.06 -2.04
C LEU A 33 4.41 17.57 -0.71
N MET A 34 5.18 16.81 0.06
CA MET A 34 4.79 16.35 1.40
C MET A 34 4.65 17.52 2.38
N SER A 35 5.55 18.50 2.32
CA SER A 35 5.46 19.71 3.14
C SER A 35 4.22 20.54 2.80
N LEU A 36 3.92 20.70 1.51
CA LEU A 36 2.70 21.36 1.03
C LEU A 36 1.45 20.61 1.50
N PHE A 37 1.44 19.29 1.36
CA PHE A 37 0.37 18.43 1.83
C PHE A 37 0.10 18.64 3.32
N GLN A 38 1.14 18.62 4.16
CA GLN A 38 1.01 18.83 5.60
C GLN A 38 0.53 20.24 5.93
N ASN A 39 1.01 21.26 5.24
CA ASN A 39 0.59 22.65 5.46
C ASN A 39 -0.90 22.87 5.17
N VAL A 40 -1.39 22.29 4.08
CA VAL A 40 -2.79 22.42 3.63
C VAL A 40 -3.72 21.53 4.46
N THR A 41 -3.37 20.27 4.63
CA THR A 41 -4.28 19.26 5.20
C THR A 41 -4.18 19.13 6.71
N LYS A 42 -3.07 19.59 7.31
CA LYS A 42 -2.66 19.31 8.70
C LYS A 42 -2.45 17.81 9.01
N ALA A 43 -2.53 16.95 8.00
CA ALA A 43 -2.19 15.53 8.10
C ALA A 43 -0.75 15.30 7.66
N THR A 44 -0.08 14.32 8.26
CA THR A 44 1.26 13.91 7.86
C THR A 44 1.16 12.88 6.74
N ALA A 45 1.78 13.17 5.60
CA ALA A 45 2.03 12.18 4.57
C ALA A 45 3.23 11.33 4.96
N ARG A 46 3.14 10.01 4.79
CA ARG A 46 4.25 9.07 4.93
C ARG A 46 5.15 9.06 3.69
N ASP A 47 4.54 9.27 2.53
CA ASP A 47 5.22 9.17 1.24
C ASP A 47 4.41 9.89 0.17
N CYS A 48 5.05 10.16 -0.96
CA CYS A 48 4.46 10.78 -2.13
C CYS A 48 4.96 10.06 -3.38
N VAL A 49 4.04 9.58 -4.20
CA VAL A 49 4.35 8.89 -5.46
C VAL A 49 3.73 9.67 -6.60
N GLU A 50 4.55 10.01 -7.58
CA GLU A 50 4.08 10.63 -8.82
C GLU A 50 3.76 9.52 -9.82
N ASP A 51 2.52 9.55 -10.32
CA ASP A 51 2.07 8.69 -11.40
C ASP A 51 1.98 9.54 -12.67
N GLU A 52 3.08 9.53 -13.43
CA GLU A 52 3.22 10.26 -14.69
C GLU A 52 2.23 9.77 -15.74
N THR A 53 1.87 8.48 -15.72
CA THR A 53 0.97 7.87 -16.71
C THR A 53 -0.46 8.39 -16.61
N GLN A 54 -0.87 8.78 -15.40
CA GLN A 54 -2.23 9.28 -15.11
C GLN A 54 -2.25 10.78 -14.77
N ASP A 55 -1.12 11.46 -14.90
CA ASP A 55 -0.91 12.84 -14.45
C ASP A 55 -1.52 13.11 -13.05
N LYS A 56 -1.13 12.27 -12.09
CA LYS A 56 -1.62 12.36 -10.72
C LYS A 56 -0.52 12.18 -9.69
N ILE A 57 -0.74 12.77 -8.53
CA ILE A 57 0.11 12.61 -7.35
C ILE A 57 -0.65 11.80 -6.31
N ILE A 58 -0.04 10.73 -5.84
CA ILE A 58 -0.60 9.83 -4.83
C ILE A 58 0.12 10.11 -3.51
N PHE A 59 -0.61 10.64 -2.54
CA PHE A 59 -0.11 10.80 -1.18
C PHE A 59 -0.49 9.58 -0.34
N VAL A 60 0.51 9.01 0.32
CA VAL A 60 0.30 7.94 1.29
C VAL A 60 0.19 8.58 2.66
N VAL A 61 -0.93 8.35 3.34
CA VAL A 61 -1.30 8.97 4.60
C VAL A 61 -1.29 7.90 5.70
N GLN A 62 -0.91 8.26 6.93
CA GLN A 62 -0.97 7.32 8.06
C GLN A 62 -2.41 6.88 8.35
N GLU A 63 -2.56 5.67 8.90
CA GLU A 63 -3.84 5.14 9.36
C GLU A 63 -4.55 6.11 10.32
N GLY A 64 -5.85 6.30 10.10
CA GLY A 64 -6.72 7.19 10.87
C GLY A 64 -6.61 8.67 10.48
N LYS A 65 -5.75 9.06 9.55
CA LYS A 65 -5.57 10.47 9.14
C LYS A 65 -6.25 10.83 7.81
N MET A 66 -6.92 9.87 7.16
CA MET A 66 -7.64 10.11 5.90
C MET A 66 -8.69 11.21 5.99
N GLY A 67 -9.51 11.23 7.05
CA GLY A 67 -10.54 12.26 7.22
C GLY A 67 -9.98 13.68 7.30
N LEU A 68 -8.86 13.84 8.02
CA LEU A 68 -8.13 15.10 8.13
C LEU A 68 -7.51 15.50 6.79
N ALA A 69 -6.91 14.52 6.08
CA ALA A 69 -6.33 14.71 4.76
C ALA A 69 -7.36 15.18 3.72
N ILE A 70 -8.58 14.63 3.75
CA ILE A 70 -9.67 14.99 2.83
C ILE A 70 -10.25 16.36 3.19
N GLY A 71 -10.47 16.62 4.48
CA GLY A 71 -11.14 17.83 4.97
C GLY A 71 -12.66 17.83 4.76
N LYS A 72 -13.37 18.76 5.41
CA LYS A 72 -14.84 18.86 5.36
C LYS A 72 -15.31 19.09 3.92
N GLY A 73 -16.13 18.18 3.38
CA GLY A 73 -16.60 18.26 1.98
C GLY A 73 -15.48 18.15 0.93
N GLY A 74 -14.33 17.59 1.30
CA GLY A 74 -13.16 17.51 0.44
C GLY A 74 -12.43 18.84 0.27
N SER A 75 -12.59 19.80 1.19
CA SER A 75 -11.96 21.13 1.09
C SER A 75 -10.44 21.04 0.90
N ASN A 76 -9.78 20.18 1.67
CA ASN A 76 -8.31 20.12 1.69
C ASN A 76 -7.79 19.49 0.40
N ILE A 77 -8.40 18.38 -0.04
CA ILE A 77 -7.98 17.71 -1.28
C ILE A 77 -8.24 18.59 -2.53
N LYS A 78 -9.34 19.36 -2.53
CA LYS A 78 -9.64 20.34 -3.59
C LYS A 78 -8.61 21.47 -3.62
N SER A 79 -8.28 22.04 -2.46
CA SER A 79 -7.24 23.06 -2.35
C SER A 79 -5.89 22.54 -2.83
N LEU A 80 -5.53 21.33 -2.43
CA LEU A 80 -4.27 20.70 -2.84
C LEU A 80 -4.20 20.49 -4.36
N LYS A 81 -5.27 19.96 -4.97
CA LYS A 81 -5.41 19.85 -6.42
C LYS A 81 -5.26 21.22 -7.12
N ASN A 82 -5.85 22.27 -6.56
CA ASN A 82 -5.78 23.62 -7.14
C ASN A 82 -4.39 24.26 -7.07
N ILE A 83 -3.60 23.93 -6.05
CA ILE A 83 -2.22 24.43 -5.89
C ILE A 83 -1.26 23.63 -6.76
N ILE A 84 -1.35 22.29 -6.72
CA ILE A 84 -0.46 21.37 -7.46
C ILE A 84 -0.76 21.40 -8.97
N LYS A 85 -1.98 21.78 -9.37
CA LYS A 85 -2.47 21.77 -10.77
C LYS A 85 -2.49 20.37 -11.41
N ARG A 86 -2.44 19.31 -10.62
CA ARG A 86 -2.53 17.90 -11.06
C ARG A 86 -3.60 17.17 -10.25
N ASN A 87 -4.02 15.99 -10.73
CA ASN A 87 -4.92 15.16 -9.94
C ASN A 87 -4.23 14.68 -8.66
N VAL A 88 -4.99 14.58 -7.57
CA VAL A 88 -4.46 14.12 -6.29
C VAL A 88 -5.29 12.95 -5.79
N GLU A 89 -4.60 11.87 -5.44
CA GLU A 89 -5.17 10.66 -4.84
C GLU A 89 -4.59 10.46 -3.45
N LEU A 90 -5.41 9.97 -2.51
CA LEU A 90 -5.00 9.65 -1.15
C LEU A 90 -5.12 8.15 -0.92
N ILE A 91 -4.08 7.55 -0.34
CA ILE A 91 -4.07 6.16 0.07
C ILE A 91 -3.71 6.08 1.54
N GLU A 92 -4.49 5.31 2.30
CA GLU A 92 -4.18 5.03 3.69
C GLU A 92 -3.17 3.89 3.78
N TYR A 93 -2.10 4.12 4.55
CA TYR A 93 -1.08 3.14 4.85
C TYR A 93 -1.53 2.18 5.94
N PHE A 94 -1.19 0.90 5.77
CA PHE A 94 -1.33 -0.13 6.78
C PHE A 94 -0.04 -0.96 6.83
N ASP A 95 0.39 -1.36 8.03
CA ASP A 95 1.56 -2.24 8.19
C ASP A 95 1.27 -3.69 7.75
N ASP A 96 0.00 -4.08 7.67
CA ASP A 96 -0.39 -5.37 7.10
C ASP A 96 -0.45 -5.28 5.56
N PRO A 97 0.40 -6.02 4.81
CA PRO A 97 0.37 -6.06 3.35
C PRO A 97 -1.00 -6.44 2.78
N ILE A 98 -1.73 -7.35 3.44
CA ILE A 98 -3.04 -7.80 2.96
C ILE A 98 -4.05 -6.64 3.04
N LYS A 99 -4.17 -6.00 4.20
CA LYS A 99 -5.03 -4.83 4.40
C LYS A 99 -4.64 -3.68 3.46
N PHE A 100 -3.34 -3.42 3.29
CA PHE A 100 -2.86 -2.36 2.42
C PHE A 100 -3.19 -2.59 0.94
N LEU A 101 -2.94 -3.79 0.42
CA LEU A 101 -3.27 -4.12 -0.97
C LEU A 101 -4.78 -4.10 -1.24
N LYS A 102 -5.58 -4.58 -0.28
CA LYS A 102 -7.05 -4.45 -0.34
C LYS A 102 -7.48 -2.98 -0.42
N ASN A 103 -6.85 -2.11 0.36
CA ASN A 103 -7.15 -0.68 0.35
C ASN A 103 -6.83 -0.04 -1.01
N ILE A 104 -5.64 -0.31 -1.57
CA ILE A 104 -5.19 0.23 -2.87
C ILE A 104 -6.14 -0.16 -4.01
N LEU A 105 -6.63 -1.41 -3.99
CA LEU A 105 -7.45 -1.99 -5.06
C LEU A 105 -8.96 -1.87 -4.83
N ASN A 106 -9.37 -1.04 -3.87
CA ASN A 106 -10.72 -0.91 -3.36
C ASN A 106 -11.23 -2.21 -2.69
N PRO A 107 -11.40 -2.22 -1.35
CA PRO A 107 -11.71 -3.43 -0.61
C PRO A 107 -13.06 -4.04 -1.00
N LYS A 108 -13.97 -3.28 -1.63
CA LYS A 108 -15.30 -3.77 -2.08
C LYS A 108 -15.22 -4.76 -3.24
N PHE A 109 -14.11 -4.82 -3.94
CA PHE A 109 -13.94 -5.65 -5.13
C PHE A 109 -12.93 -6.79 -4.93
N VAL A 110 -12.30 -6.85 -3.76
CA VAL A 110 -11.29 -7.85 -3.43
C VAL A 110 -11.87 -8.87 -2.44
N ASN A 111 -11.98 -10.12 -2.87
CA ASN A 111 -12.49 -11.20 -2.04
C ASN A 111 -11.41 -11.68 -1.07
N GLU A 112 -10.20 -11.93 -1.60
CA GLU A 112 -9.09 -12.47 -0.83
C GLU A 112 -7.76 -11.94 -1.35
N VAL A 113 -6.75 -11.86 -0.48
CA VAL A 113 -5.35 -11.62 -0.87
C VAL A 113 -4.52 -12.70 -0.20
N LYS A 114 -3.80 -13.47 -1.02
CA LYS A 114 -2.87 -14.50 -0.58
C LYS A 114 -1.45 -14.00 -0.80
N LEU A 115 -0.60 -14.19 0.18
CA LEU A 115 0.84 -13.97 0.04
C LEU A 115 1.51 -15.33 -0.12
N ASP A 116 2.34 -15.44 -1.14
CA ASP A 116 3.06 -16.66 -1.49
C ASP A 116 4.53 -16.34 -1.75
N THR A 117 5.37 -17.35 -1.70
CA THR A 117 6.80 -17.24 -2.02
C THR A 117 7.08 -18.06 -3.25
N LYS A 118 7.58 -17.41 -4.30
CA LYS A 118 7.94 -18.08 -5.54
C LYS A 118 9.11 -19.06 -5.32
N PRO A 119 9.31 -20.02 -6.24
CA PRO A 119 10.45 -20.94 -6.18
C PRO A 119 11.82 -20.25 -6.17
N ASP A 120 11.91 -19.04 -6.70
CA ASP A 120 13.12 -18.19 -6.69
C ASP A 120 13.36 -17.47 -5.35
N GLY A 121 12.50 -17.68 -4.35
CA GLY A 121 12.57 -17.05 -3.03
C GLY A 121 11.93 -15.66 -2.96
N SER A 122 11.40 -15.12 -4.06
CA SER A 122 10.76 -13.81 -4.07
C SER A 122 9.29 -13.86 -3.66
N SER A 123 8.83 -12.85 -2.91
CA SER A 123 7.43 -12.78 -2.48
C SER A 123 6.49 -12.36 -3.60
N GLN A 124 5.30 -12.95 -3.62
CA GLN A 124 4.21 -12.68 -4.55
C GLN A 124 2.89 -12.50 -3.79
N ALA A 125 2.05 -11.58 -4.28
CA ALA A 125 0.67 -11.43 -3.81
C ALA A 125 -0.31 -11.89 -4.90
N ILE A 126 -1.27 -12.74 -4.53
CA ILE A 126 -2.36 -13.20 -5.39
C ILE A 126 -3.66 -12.62 -4.84
N ILE A 127 -4.27 -11.71 -5.59
CA ILE A 127 -5.52 -11.05 -5.25
C ILE A 127 -6.65 -11.76 -6.00
N ILE A 128 -7.63 -12.26 -5.26
CA ILE A 128 -8.80 -12.95 -5.79
C ILE A 128 -9.96 -11.97 -5.84
N VAL A 129 -10.57 -11.83 -7.02
CA VAL A 129 -11.68 -10.91 -7.29
C VAL A 129 -12.79 -11.59 -8.06
N ASP A 130 -14.00 -11.06 -7.97
CA ASP A 130 -15.11 -11.53 -8.78
C ASP A 130 -14.82 -11.33 -10.27
N HIS A 131 -15.16 -12.34 -11.08
CA HIS A 131 -14.95 -12.29 -12.53
C HIS A 131 -15.57 -11.04 -13.19
N GLY A 132 -16.81 -10.70 -12.83
CA GLY A 132 -17.50 -9.51 -13.35
C GLY A 132 -16.88 -8.17 -12.91
N LYS A 133 -16.02 -8.17 -11.88
CA LYS A 133 -15.40 -6.95 -11.32
C LYS A 133 -13.92 -6.84 -11.63
N LYS A 134 -13.30 -7.87 -12.24
CA LYS A 134 -11.87 -7.88 -12.58
C LYS A 134 -11.43 -6.62 -13.34
N GLY A 135 -12.21 -6.18 -14.33
CA GLY A 135 -11.90 -4.98 -15.10
C GLY A 135 -11.84 -3.70 -14.24
N LEU A 136 -12.72 -3.57 -13.24
CA LEU A 136 -12.72 -2.44 -12.31
C LEU A 136 -11.51 -2.47 -11.38
N VAL A 137 -11.10 -3.65 -10.93
CA VAL A 137 -9.93 -3.84 -10.06
C VAL A 137 -8.63 -3.57 -10.82
N VAL A 138 -8.49 -4.10 -12.02
CA VAL A 138 -7.31 -3.87 -12.88
C VAL A 138 -7.21 -2.39 -13.28
N GLY A 139 -8.35 -1.74 -13.50
CA GLY A 139 -8.43 -0.35 -13.90
C GLY A 139 -8.16 -0.15 -15.40
N ARG A 140 -8.45 1.06 -15.89
CA ARG A 140 -8.22 1.42 -17.30
C ARG A 140 -6.72 1.31 -17.61
N ALA A 141 -6.38 0.57 -18.67
CA ALA A 141 -5.00 0.29 -19.06
C ALA A 141 -4.13 -0.35 -17.96
N GLY A 142 -4.75 -1.01 -16.96
CA GLY A 142 -4.00 -1.65 -15.88
C GLY A 142 -3.50 -0.70 -14.79
N CYS A 143 -3.91 0.58 -14.79
CA CYS A 143 -3.34 1.57 -13.87
C CYS A 143 -3.47 1.20 -12.38
N ASN A 144 -4.57 0.56 -11.98
CA ASN A 144 -4.75 0.12 -10.59
C ASN A 144 -3.86 -1.07 -10.26
N ALA A 145 -3.69 -2.01 -11.20
CA ALA A 145 -2.79 -3.15 -11.04
C ALA A 145 -1.33 -2.69 -10.91
N GLU A 146 -0.89 -1.76 -11.76
CA GLU A 146 0.46 -1.18 -11.71
C GLU A 146 0.69 -0.40 -10.41
N LYS A 147 -0.29 0.39 -9.98
CA LYS A 147 -0.26 1.07 -8.68
C LYS A 147 -0.07 0.07 -7.53
N ALA A 148 -0.83 -1.03 -7.53
CA ALA A 148 -0.68 -2.08 -6.52
C ALA A 148 0.71 -2.74 -6.57
N ARG A 149 1.24 -3.05 -7.75
CA ARG A 149 2.61 -3.58 -7.91
C ARG A 149 3.66 -2.63 -7.34
N LEU A 150 3.56 -1.35 -7.69
CA LEU A 150 4.49 -0.31 -7.25
C LEU A 150 4.54 -0.23 -5.73
N PHE A 151 3.38 -0.18 -5.09
CA PHE A 151 3.26 -0.07 -3.64
C PHE A 151 3.63 -1.38 -2.91
N ALA A 152 3.26 -2.54 -3.45
CA ALA A 152 3.64 -3.84 -2.89
C ALA A 152 5.16 -4.00 -2.85
N LYS A 153 5.84 -3.64 -3.95
CA LYS A 153 7.30 -3.68 -4.04
C LYS A 153 7.95 -2.66 -3.11
N LYS A 154 7.45 -1.42 -3.10
CA LYS A 154 8.03 -0.31 -2.33
C LYS A 154 7.96 -0.52 -0.81
N TYR A 155 6.85 -1.06 -0.31
CA TYR A 155 6.59 -1.16 1.13
C TYR A 155 6.83 -2.53 1.75
N PHE A 156 6.64 -3.60 0.98
CA PHE A 156 6.66 -4.98 1.49
C PHE A 156 7.65 -5.87 0.76
N ASN A 157 8.44 -5.31 -0.17
CA ASN A 157 9.37 -6.07 -1.02
C ASN A 157 8.69 -7.22 -1.79
N ILE A 158 7.40 -7.06 -2.12
CA ILE A 158 6.65 -8.05 -2.91
C ILE A 158 6.96 -7.80 -4.39
N SER A 159 7.62 -8.77 -5.02
CA SER A 159 8.12 -8.66 -6.38
C SER A 159 7.04 -8.77 -7.45
N SER A 160 5.89 -9.39 -7.13
CA SER A 160 4.84 -9.65 -8.11
C SER A 160 3.46 -9.58 -7.49
N VAL A 161 2.51 -8.99 -8.21
CA VAL A 161 1.10 -8.93 -7.83
C VAL A 161 0.28 -9.55 -8.96
N LEU A 162 -0.55 -10.55 -8.67
CA LEU A 162 -1.42 -11.21 -9.65
C LEU A 162 -2.88 -10.99 -9.26
N ILE A 163 -3.68 -10.48 -10.19
CA ILE A 163 -5.13 -10.34 -10.00
C ILE A 163 -5.79 -11.53 -10.69
N ASN A 164 -6.22 -12.49 -9.88
CA ASN A 164 -6.93 -13.68 -10.34
C ASN A 164 -8.44 -13.49 -10.18
N SER A 165 -9.17 -14.07 -11.12
CA SER A 165 -10.62 -14.09 -11.15
C SER A 165 -11.05 -15.52 -11.43
N PRO A 166 -11.10 -16.41 -10.41
CA PRO A 166 -11.52 -17.78 -10.64
C PRO A 166 -12.93 -17.73 -11.21
N THR A 167 -13.08 -18.23 -12.44
CA THR A 167 -14.39 -18.54 -12.98
C THR A 167 -14.92 -19.67 -12.10
N VAL A 168 -16.11 -19.51 -11.51
CA VAL A 168 -16.82 -20.66 -10.99
C VAL A 168 -17.05 -21.54 -12.22
N THR A 169 -16.21 -22.55 -12.43
CA THR A 169 -16.52 -23.63 -13.35
C THR A 169 -17.88 -24.11 -12.88
N GLN A 170 -18.88 -24.03 -13.75
CA GLN A 170 -20.18 -24.61 -13.49
C GLN A 170 -19.91 -26.03 -12.99
N LEU A 171 -20.34 -26.31 -11.76
CA LEU A 171 -20.63 -27.66 -11.34
C LEU A 171 -21.72 -28.12 -12.33
N GLU A 172 -21.29 -28.72 -13.44
CA GLU A 172 -22.16 -29.61 -14.19
C GLU A 172 -22.45 -30.79 -13.26
N MET A 173 -23.64 -30.71 -12.69
CA MET A 173 -24.55 -31.75 -12.17
C MET A 173 -23.92 -33.03 -11.60
#